data_AF-A0A4V2SEY1-F1
#
_entry.id   AF-A0A4V2SEY1-F1
#
_cell.length_a   1.000
_cell.length_b   1.000
_cell.length_c   1.000
_cell.angle_alpha   90.00
_cell.angle_beta   90.00
_cell.angle_gamma   90.00
#
_symmetry.space_group_name_H-M   'P 1'
#
loop_
_entity.id
_entity.type
_entity.pdbx_description
1 polymer ?
#
loop_
_entity_poly.entity_id
_entity_poly.type
_entity_poly.pdbx_seq_one_letter_code
_entity_poly.pdbx_strand_id
1 'polypeptide(L)'
;AQVPAFYTVTTASKHDSTAMSSIHYEPNAYYIFDRAYDSFKELYRIHLTDSFFVVRAKTNLKYKTVKWKRRIPKHIMTNAEVKLTGYLSEKKYPESFRLVRYHDEEDDCEFTFLTNAKQLSALDVANLYKKRWLIELFFKWLKQHLKIKKFWGTTENAVRIQISVAIITYCLVAIVQHDMKLKRSTYEVLQILSISLTDKTHLRDLFDKTNFNDVKDLNEPLIPGLFD
;
A
#
# COMPACT_ATOMS: atom_id res chain seq x y z
N ALA A 1 -0.72 11.69 8.65
CA ALA A 1 -1.29 10.32 8.65
C ALA A 1 -1.40 9.82 7.21
N GLN A 2 -1.34 8.51 6.98
CA GLN A 2 -1.64 7.93 5.66
C GLN A 2 -3.14 7.73 5.59
N VAL A 3 -3.83 8.49 4.74
CA VAL A 3 -5.29 8.51 4.71
C VAL A 3 -5.77 7.74 3.48
N PRO A 4 -6.73 6.81 3.63
CA PRO A 4 -7.30 6.13 2.47
C PRO A 4 -8.06 7.14 1.59
N ALA A 5 -7.71 7.20 0.31
CA ALA A 5 -8.42 8.00 -0.68
C ALA A 5 -9.62 7.25 -1.28
N PHE A 6 -9.49 5.93 -1.42
CA PHE A 6 -10.51 5.07 -2.02
C PHE A 6 -10.44 3.67 -1.42
N TYR A 7 -11.59 2.98 -1.32
CA TYR A 7 -11.65 1.57 -0.97
C TYR A 7 -12.77 0.88 -1.75
N THR A 8 -12.54 -0.40 -2.08
CA THR A 8 -13.53 -1.27 -2.69
C THR A 8 -13.68 -2.52 -1.83
N VAL A 9 -14.92 -2.95 -1.59
CA VAL A 9 -15.21 -4.24 -0.97
C VAL A 9 -15.59 -5.23 -2.07
N THR A 10 -14.81 -6.29 -2.23
CA THR A 10 -15.04 -7.37 -3.18
C THR A 10 -15.29 -8.70 -2.47
N THR A 11 -15.88 -9.64 -3.18
CA THR A 11 -15.95 -11.04 -2.74
C THR A 11 -14.58 -11.70 -2.86
N ALA A 12 -14.26 -12.63 -1.96
CA ALA A 12 -12.97 -13.32 -1.93
C ALA A 12 -12.66 -14.14 -3.20
N SER A 13 -13.68 -14.48 -4.00
CA SER A 13 -13.54 -15.25 -5.24
C SER A 13 -13.03 -14.44 -6.44
N LYS A 14 -13.02 -13.11 -6.39
CA LYS A 14 -12.58 -12.27 -7.51
C LYS A 14 -11.05 -12.15 -7.52
N HIS A 15 -10.44 -12.37 -8.68
CA HIS A 15 -9.00 -12.19 -8.84
C HIS A 15 -8.63 -10.70 -8.68
N ASP A 16 -7.62 -10.41 -7.86
CA ASP A 16 -7.22 -9.05 -7.44
C ASP A 16 -6.95 -8.12 -8.63
N SER A 17 -6.35 -8.63 -9.71
CA SER A 17 -6.10 -7.85 -10.93
C SER A 17 -7.36 -7.26 -11.57
N THR A 18 -8.55 -7.79 -11.27
CA THR A 18 -9.82 -7.23 -11.73
C THR A 18 -10.11 -5.89 -11.08
N ALA A 19 -9.69 -5.71 -9.82
CA ALA A 19 -9.90 -4.47 -9.09
C ALA A 19 -9.16 -3.28 -9.71
N MET A 20 -8.05 -3.52 -10.42
CA MET A 20 -7.29 -2.48 -11.12
C MET A 20 -8.19 -1.66 -12.06
N SER A 21 -9.11 -2.32 -12.76
CA SER A 21 -10.00 -1.68 -13.72
C SER A 21 -10.90 -0.61 -13.09
N SER A 22 -11.23 -0.75 -11.80
CA SER A 22 -12.07 0.19 -11.03
C SER A 22 -11.31 1.40 -10.47
N ILE A 23 -9.97 1.38 -10.50
CA ILE A 23 -9.16 2.47 -9.96
C ILE A 23 -9.10 3.60 -10.99
N HIS A 24 -9.36 4.83 -10.54
CA HIS A 24 -9.07 6.04 -11.31
C HIS A 24 -7.59 6.40 -11.16
N TYR A 25 -6.87 6.46 -12.29
CA TYR A 25 -5.44 6.77 -12.31
C TYR A 25 -5.22 8.26 -12.55
N GLU A 26 -4.52 8.92 -11.63
CA GLU A 26 -4.18 10.33 -11.64
C GLU A 26 -2.78 10.52 -12.25
N PRO A 27 -2.63 11.48 -13.19
CA PRO A 27 -1.35 11.71 -13.84
C PRO A 27 -0.26 12.08 -12.84
N ASN A 28 0.97 11.66 -13.13
CA ASN A 28 2.15 11.84 -12.28
C ASN A 28 2.12 11.15 -10.91
N ALA A 29 1.14 10.29 -10.64
CA ALA A 29 1.10 9.48 -9.42
C ALA A 29 1.91 8.18 -9.56
N TYR A 30 2.36 7.63 -8.42
CA TYR A 30 3.02 6.33 -8.35
C TYR A 30 2.11 5.30 -7.71
N TYR A 31 1.74 4.28 -8.47
CA TYR A 31 0.91 3.17 -8.02
C TYR A 31 1.75 1.95 -7.67
N ILE A 32 1.66 1.51 -6.42
CA ILE A 32 2.39 0.35 -5.92
C ILE A 32 1.41 -0.81 -5.81
N PHE A 33 1.69 -1.90 -6.51
CA PHE A 33 0.83 -3.08 -6.53
C PHE A 33 1.57 -4.35 -6.10
N ASP A 34 0.86 -5.24 -5.42
CA ASP A 34 1.38 -6.57 -5.10
C ASP A 34 1.44 -7.49 -6.33
N ARG A 35 2.12 -8.63 -6.19
CA ARG A 35 2.33 -9.64 -7.23
C ARG A 35 1.05 -10.17 -7.87
N ALA A 36 -0.09 -10.13 -7.17
CA ALA A 36 -1.39 -10.58 -7.68
C ALA A 36 -2.00 -9.62 -8.72
N TYR A 37 -1.52 -8.39 -8.81
CA TYR A 37 -2.01 -7.36 -9.71
C TYR A 37 -1.21 -7.34 -11.03
N ASP A 38 -1.23 -8.46 -11.76
CA ASP A 38 -0.38 -8.71 -12.93
C ASP A 38 -1.07 -8.45 -14.29
N SER A 39 -2.11 -7.62 -14.32
CA SER A 39 -2.81 -7.31 -15.57
C SER A 39 -2.02 -6.33 -16.42
N PHE A 40 -1.27 -6.82 -17.42
CA PHE A 40 -0.53 -5.97 -18.35
C PHE A 40 -1.40 -4.93 -19.08
N LYS A 41 -2.67 -5.25 -19.34
CA LYS A 41 -3.61 -4.30 -19.94
C LYS A 41 -3.83 -3.08 -19.02
N GLU A 42 -3.99 -3.33 -17.73
CA GLU A 42 -4.22 -2.27 -16.75
C GLU A 42 -2.93 -1.51 -16.44
N LEU A 43 -1.77 -2.19 -16.39
CA LEU A 43 -0.46 -1.54 -16.31
C LEU A 43 -0.21 -0.62 -17.51
N TYR A 44 -0.66 -1.02 -18.71
CA TYR A 44 -0.58 -0.17 -19.89
C TYR A 44 -1.54 1.01 -19.81
N ARG A 45 -2.73 0.84 -19.22
CA ARG A 45 -3.64 1.95 -18.92
C ARG A 45 -3.00 2.99 -18.01
N ILE A 46 -2.27 2.57 -16.96
CA ILE A 46 -1.50 3.47 -16.11
C ILE A 46 -0.45 4.22 -16.94
N HIS A 47 0.30 3.50 -17.77
CA HIS A 47 1.29 4.11 -18.66
C HIS A 47 0.70 5.18 -19.58
N LEU A 48 -0.48 4.93 -20.16
CA LEU A 48 -1.19 5.88 -21.04
C LEU A 48 -1.76 7.11 -20.32
N THR A 49 -1.84 7.09 -18.99
CA THR A 49 -2.34 8.21 -18.17
C THR A 49 -1.21 9.05 -17.58
N ASP A 50 0.00 8.97 -18.14
CA ASP A 50 1.21 9.63 -17.62
C ASP A 50 1.48 9.33 -16.14
N SER A 51 1.06 8.14 -15.70
CA SER A 51 1.20 7.66 -14.34
C SER A 51 2.26 6.56 -14.26
N PHE A 52 2.80 6.33 -13.08
CA PHE A 52 3.85 5.35 -12.86
C PHE A 52 3.34 4.16 -12.05
N PHE A 53 3.83 2.96 -12.33
CA PHE A 53 3.57 1.77 -11.52
C PHE A 53 4.86 1.14 -11.02
N VAL A 54 4.77 0.46 -9.88
CA VAL A 54 5.75 -0.52 -9.41
C VAL A 54 5.00 -1.76 -8.97
N VAL A 55 5.29 -2.89 -9.61
CA VAL A 55 4.66 -4.19 -9.30
C VAL A 55 5.71 -5.28 -9.16
N ARG A 56 5.49 -6.23 -8.26
CA ARG A 56 6.33 -7.42 -8.12
C ARG A 56 6.08 -8.39 -9.27
N ALA A 57 7.13 -8.76 -9.98
CA ALA A 57 7.06 -9.70 -11.10
C ALA A 57 6.74 -11.12 -10.63
N LYS A 58 6.00 -11.87 -11.44
CA LYS A 58 5.88 -13.33 -11.30
C LYS A 58 7.12 -14.02 -11.88
N THR A 59 7.50 -15.14 -11.30
CA THR A 59 8.67 -15.95 -11.69
C THR A 59 8.61 -16.45 -13.13
N ASN A 60 7.41 -16.63 -13.69
CA ASN A 60 7.17 -17.13 -15.05
C ASN A 60 7.06 -16.02 -16.12
N LEU A 61 7.46 -14.79 -15.82
CA LEU A 61 7.38 -13.66 -16.75
C LEU A 61 8.26 -13.90 -17.98
N LYS A 62 7.64 -13.92 -19.17
CA LYS A 62 8.36 -14.04 -20.45
C LYS A 62 8.65 -12.65 -21.03
N TYR A 63 9.93 -12.31 -21.12
CA TYR A 63 10.38 -11.03 -21.65
C TYR A 63 11.70 -11.18 -22.42
N LYS A 64 12.03 -10.18 -23.23
CA LYS A 64 13.34 -9.97 -23.85
C LYS A 64 13.95 -8.70 -23.30
N THR A 65 15.24 -8.72 -23.03
CA THR A 65 15.96 -7.52 -22.64
C THR A 65 16.26 -6.67 -23.87
N VAL A 66 15.87 -5.41 -23.82
CA VAL A 66 16.14 -4.41 -24.86
C VAL A 66 17.45 -3.69 -24.56
N LYS A 67 17.64 -3.27 -23.30
CA LYS A 67 18.82 -2.50 -22.89
C LYS A 67 19.23 -2.82 -21.46
N TRP A 68 20.53 -2.99 -21.25
CA TRP A 68 21.12 -3.17 -19.92
C TRP A 68 21.69 -1.85 -19.40
N LYS A 69 21.50 -1.54 -18.11
CA LYS A 69 22.26 -0.47 -17.45
C LYS A 69 23.60 -1.02 -16.95
N ARG A 70 24.70 -0.40 -17.38
CA ARG A 70 26.09 -0.88 -17.17
C ARG A 70 26.73 -0.52 -15.83
N ARG A 71 26.00 0.07 -14.89
CA ARG A 71 26.49 0.38 -13.54
C ARG A 71 25.33 0.16 -12.57
N ILE A 72 25.46 -0.86 -11.74
CA ILE A 72 24.39 -1.32 -10.86
C ILE A 72 24.81 -1.01 -9.41
N PRO A 73 23.98 -0.32 -8.62
CA PRO A 73 24.26 -0.05 -7.20
C PRO A 73 24.37 -1.34 -6.38
N LYS A 74 24.94 -1.23 -5.17
CA LYS A 74 24.90 -2.31 -4.18
C LYS A 74 23.44 -2.72 -3.91
N HIS A 75 23.19 -4.00 -3.64
CA HIS A 75 21.86 -4.63 -3.46
C HIS A 75 20.98 -4.76 -4.73
N ILE A 76 21.40 -4.21 -5.87
CA ILE A 76 20.71 -4.40 -7.15
C ILE A 76 21.48 -5.43 -7.96
N MET A 77 20.80 -6.46 -8.43
CA MET A 77 21.39 -7.52 -9.25
C MET A 77 21.20 -7.24 -10.73
N THR A 78 20.01 -6.76 -11.10
CA THR A 78 19.63 -6.51 -12.50
C THR A 78 18.93 -5.17 -12.61
N ASN A 79 19.31 -4.39 -13.60
CA ASN A 79 18.63 -3.15 -13.97
C ASN A 79 18.59 -3.05 -15.49
N ALA A 80 17.44 -3.38 -16.07
CA ALA A 80 17.29 -3.53 -17.51
C ALA A 80 15.97 -2.95 -18.00
N GLU A 81 15.96 -2.51 -19.24
CA GLU A 81 14.75 -2.25 -20.00
C GLU A 81 14.37 -3.51 -20.75
N VAL A 82 13.14 -3.96 -20.57
CA VAL A 82 12.61 -5.22 -21.08
C VAL A 82 11.33 -4.97 -21.87
N LYS A 83 11.04 -5.89 -22.79
CA LYS A 83 9.79 -5.95 -23.54
C LYS A 83 9.19 -7.34 -23.41
N LEU A 84 7.87 -7.42 -23.28
CA LEU A 84 7.17 -8.71 -23.22
C LEU A 84 7.32 -9.47 -24.54
N THR A 85 7.45 -10.79 -24.45
CA THR A 85 7.60 -11.68 -25.63
C THR A 85 6.41 -12.59 -25.87
N GLY A 86 5.50 -12.72 -24.91
CA GLY A 86 4.28 -13.49 -25.09
C GLY A 86 3.32 -12.77 -26.04
N TYR A 87 2.79 -13.46 -27.05
CA TYR A 87 1.90 -12.87 -28.08
C TYR A 87 0.75 -12.04 -27.50
N LEU A 88 0.01 -12.58 -26.52
CA LEU A 88 -1.09 -11.87 -25.88
C LEU A 88 -0.60 -10.75 -24.93
N SER A 89 0.51 -10.98 -24.24
CA SER A 89 1.05 -10.03 -23.25
C SER A 89 1.65 -8.80 -23.95
N GLU A 90 2.36 -8.99 -25.05
CA GLU A 90 2.89 -7.91 -25.89
C GLU A 90 1.77 -7.09 -26.52
N LYS A 91 0.67 -7.72 -26.97
CA LYS A 91 -0.51 -6.96 -27.43
C LYS A 91 -1.16 -6.12 -26.32
N LYS A 92 -1.15 -6.60 -25.07
CA LYS A 92 -1.73 -5.89 -23.92
C LYS A 92 -0.84 -4.75 -23.43
N TYR A 93 0.47 -4.91 -23.52
CA TYR A 93 1.46 -3.88 -23.19
C TYR A 93 2.58 -3.92 -24.25
N PRO A 94 2.46 -3.11 -25.32
CA PRO A 94 3.37 -3.14 -26.46
C PRO A 94 4.68 -2.36 -26.23
N GLU A 95 4.72 -1.52 -25.21
CA GLU A 95 5.88 -0.68 -24.89
C GLU A 95 6.95 -1.42 -24.07
N SER A 96 8.17 -0.88 -24.07
CA SER A 96 9.20 -1.34 -23.13
C SER A 96 9.01 -0.73 -21.75
N PHE A 97 9.32 -1.52 -20.72
CA PHE A 97 9.34 -1.06 -19.33
C PHE A 97 10.58 -1.57 -18.63
N ARG A 98 10.81 -1.10 -17.42
CA ARG A 98 12.02 -1.41 -16.66
C ARG A 98 11.79 -2.58 -15.72
N LEU A 99 12.77 -3.47 -15.67
CA LEU A 99 12.89 -4.56 -14.72
C LEU A 99 14.06 -4.29 -13.78
N VAL A 100 13.79 -4.36 -12.49
CA VAL A 100 14.79 -4.19 -11.42
C VAL A 100 14.78 -5.44 -10.55
N ARG A 101 15.92 -6.11 -10.40
CA ARG A 101 16.10 -7.18 -9.41
C ARG A 101 16.88 -6.64 -8.22
N TYR A 102 16.28 -6.69 -7.05
CA TYR A 102 16.82 -6.26 -5.77
C TYR A 102 17.02 -7.48 -4.87
N HIS A 103 18.13 -7.53 -4.15
CA HIS A 103 18.42 -8.55 -3.15
C HIS A 103 18.41 -7.89 -1.78
N ASP A 104 17.54 -8.38 -0.89
CA ASP A 104 17.54 -7.97 0.51
C ASP A 104 18.56 -8.82 1.27
N GLU A 105 19.60 -8.18 1.80
CA GLU A 105 20.66 -8.86 2.57
C GLU A 105 20.16 -9.33 3.95
N GLU A 106 19.12 -8.68 4.49
CA GLU A 106 18.58 -9.00 5.83
C GLU A 106 17.82 -10.33 5.84
N ASP A 107 16.92 -10.54 4.87
CA ASP A 107 16.10 -11.77 4.76
C ASP A 107 16.63 -12.76 3.71
N ASP A 108 17.79 -12.48 3.13
CA ASP A 108 18.40 -13.23 2.00
C ASP A 108 17.40 -13.54 0.87
N CYS A 109 16.62 -12.53 0.48
CA CYS A 109 15.51 -12.68 -0.46
C CYS A 109 15.68 -11.84 -1.72
N GLU A 110 15.38 -12.44 -2.88
CA GLU A 110 15.37 -11.72 -4.16
C GLU A 110 13.98 -11.24 -4.57
N PHE A 111 13.90 -9.97 -4.94
CA PHE A 111 12.69 -9.33 -5.47
C PHE A 111 12.93 -8.86 -6.89
N THR A 112 12.01 -9.19 -7.79
CA THR A 112 11.99 -8.64 -9.14
C THR A 112 10.81 -7.69 -9.26
N PHE A 113 11.08 -6.44 -9.61
CA PHE A 113 10.10 -5.37 -9.78
C PHE A 113 9.99 -4.96 -11.24
N LEU A 114 8.76 -4.67 -11.69
CA LEU A 114 8.46 -4.08 -12.99
C LEU A 114 7.97 -2.67 -12.78
N THR A 115 8.46 -1.73 -13.60
CA THR A 115 8.07 -0.33 -13.52
C THR A 115 8.21 0.39 -14.86
N ASN A 116 7.31 1.32 -15.16
CA ASN A 116 7.49 2.27 -16.27
C ASN A 116 8.25 3.55 -15.82
N ALA A 117 8.56 3.71 -14.54
CA ALA A 117 9.31 4.86 -14.02
C ALA A 117 10.81 4.75 -14.36
N LYS A 118 11.19 5.34 -15.50
CA LYS A 118 12.59 5.37 -15.98
C LYS A 118 13.45 6.40 -15.24
N GLN A 119 12.82 7.41 -14.64
CA GLN A 119 13.43 8.52 -13.91
C GLN A 119 13.94 8.14 -12.52
N LEU A 120 13.32 7.16 -11.86
CA LEU A 120 13.71 6.75 -10.50
C LEU A 120 15.03 5.98 -10.50
N SER A 121 15.79 6.02 -9.40
CA SER A 121 16.92 5.09 -9.24
C SER A 121 16.41 3.65 -9.03
N ALA A 122 17.27 2.65 -9.22
CA ALA A 122 16.88 1.26 -8.97
C ALA A 122 16.56 1.02 -7.48
N LEU A 123 17.28 1.70 -6.60
CA LEU A 123 17.08 1.64 -5.16
C LEU A 123 15.76 2.31 -4.75
N ASP A 124 15.42 3.45 -5.37
CA ASP A 124 14.14 4.12 -5.10
C ASP A 124 12.94 3.26 -5.49
N VAL A 125 13.04 2.47 -6.55
CA VAL A 125 11.99 1.51 -6.93
C VAL A 125 11.79 0.47 -5.84
N ALA A 126 12.87 -0.07 -5.27
CA ALA A 126 12.80 -1.03 -4.16
C ALA A 126 12.22 -0.37 -2.90
N ASN A 127 12.70 0.82 -2.53
CA ASN A 127 12.20 1.58 -1.38
C ASN A 127 10.72 1.97 -1.54
N LEU A 128 10.30 2.31 -2.76
CA LEU A 128 8.90 2.59 -3.06
C LEU A 128 8.05 1.35 -2.87
N TYR A 129 8.53 0.17 -3.29
CA TYR A 129 7.83 -1.09 -3.03
C TYR A 129 7.78 -1.44 -1.53
N LYS A 130 8.83 -1.14 -0.74
CA LYS A 130 8.81 -1.33 0.72
C LYS A 130 7.64 -0.60 1.40
N LYS A 131 7.19 0.52 0.84
CA LYS A 131 6.01 1.26 1.34
C LYS A 131 4.69 0.49 1.21
N ARG A 132 4.62 -0.60 0.43
CA ARG A 132 3.45 -1.49 0.36
C ARG A 132 3.08 -2.03 1.75
N TRP A 133 4.07 -2.33 2.60
CA TRP A 133 3.86 -2.89 3.94
C TRP A 133 3.04 -1.97 4.85
N LEU A 134 3.03 -0.66 4.56
CA LEU A 134 2.21 0.30 5.28
C LEU A 134 0.71 0.00 5.15
N ILE A 135 0.27 -0.58 4.04
CA ILE A 135 -1.12 -0.99 3.84
C ILE A 135 -1.46 -2.17 4.78
N GLU A 136 -0.52 -3.11 4.97
CA GLU A 136 -0.71 -4.22 5.91
C GLU A 136 -0.78 -3.73 7.35
N LEU A 137 0.12 -2.81 7.74
CA LEU A 137 0.08 -2.14 9.03
C LEU A 137 -1.23 -1.38 9.24
N PHE A 138 -1.73 -0.69 8.20
CA PHE A 138 -3.02 -0.02 8.23
C PHE A 138 -4.17 -1.01 8.47
N PHE A 139 -4.23 -2.13 7.74
CA PHE A 139 -5.24 -3.16 7.96
C PHE A 139 -5.11 -3.83 9.33
N LYS A 140 -3.89 -4.04 9.83
CA LYS A 140 -3.63 -4.55 11.18
C LYS A 140 -4.19 -3.60 12.22
N TRP A 141 -3.87 -2.31 12.11
CA TRP A 141 -4.38 -1.26 13.00
C TRP A 141 -5.91 -1.20 12.98
N LEU A 142 -6.51 -1.19 11.79
CA LEU A 142 -7.96 -1.12 11.61
C LEU A 142 -8.67 -2.35 12.17
N LYS A 143 -8.14 -3.56 11.98
CA LYS A 143 -8.67 -4.79 12.58
C LYS A 143 -8.51 -4.81 14.11
N GLN A 144 -7.41 -4.28 14.64
CA GLN A 144 -7.12 -4.28 16.07
C GLN A 144 -7.96 -3.27 16.83
N HIS A 145 -8.07 -2.04 16.33
CA HIS A 145 -8.63 -0.93 17.11
C HIS A 145 -10.08 -0.59 16.78
N LEU A 146 -10.59 -0.96 15.59
CA LEU A 146 -11.96 -0.62 15.15
C LEU A 146 -12.94 -1.80 15.16
N LYS A 147 -12.64 -2.85 15.95
CA LYS A 147 -13.52 -4.01 16.18
C LYS A 147 -14.03 -4.72 14.91
N ILE A 148 -13.30 -4.67 13.80
CA ILE A 148 -13.70 -5.34 12.54
C ILE A 148 -13.56 -6.87 12.62
N LYS A 149 -12.92 -7.41 13.66
CA LYS A 149 -12.77 -8.86 13.86
C LYS A 149 -14.09 -9.62 14.04
N LYS A 150 -15.17 -8.95 14.46
CA LYS A 150 -16.50 -9.54 14.61
C LYS A 150 -17.52 -8.68 13.88
N PHE A 151 -18.25 -9.28 12.94
CA PHE A 151 -19.32 -8.59 12.23
C PHE A 151 -20.62 -8.64 13.03
N TRP A 152 -21.35 -7.53 13.06
CA TRP A 152 -22.62 -7.42 13.78
C TRP A 152 -23.81 -7.99 13.00
N GLY A 153 -23.60 -8.30 11.71
CA GLY A 153 -24.57 -8.97 10.86
C GLY A 153 -23.86 -9.78 9.79
N THR A 154 -24.57 -10.76 9.23
CA THR A 154 -24.05 -11.67 8.20
C THR A 154 -24.42 -11.23 6.78
N THR A 155 -25.23 -10.17 6.63
CA THR A 155 -25.60 -9.63 5.32
C THR A 155 -24.45 -8.80 4.73
N GLU A 156 -24.31 -8.81 3.41
CA GLU A 156 -23.28 -8.02 2.71
C GLU A 156 -23.34 -6.54 3.08
N ASN A 157 -24.56 -5.99 3.20
CA ASN A 157 -24.77 -4.61 3.59
C ASN A 157 -24.30 -4.31 5.01
N ALA A 158 -24.55 -5.20 5.98
CA ALA A 158 -24.08 -5.02 7.35
C ALA A 158 -22.55 -4.97 7.42
N VAL A 159 -21.88 -5.87 6.68
CA VAL A 159 -20.41 -5.90 6.58
C VAL A 159 -19.87 -4.63 5.92
N ARG A 160 -20.45 -4.22 4.79
CA ARG A 160 -20.07 -2.99 4.07
C ARG A 160 -20.23 -1.75 4.94
N ILE A 161 -21.35 -1.61 5.65
CA ILE A 161 -21.59 -0.49 6.56
C ILE A 161 -20.53 -0.48 7.68
N GLN A 162 -20.27 -1.62 8.31
CA GLN A 162 -19.29 -1.71 9.39
C GLN A 162 -17.86 -1.32 8.93
N ILE A 163 -17.44 -1.79 7.75
CA ILE A 163 -16.14 -1.41 7.16
C ILE A 163 -16.11 0.09 6.85
N SER A 164 -17.19 0.62 6.27
CA SER A 164 -17.28 2.04 5.90
C SER A 164 -17.19 2.95 7.12
N VAL A 165 -17.95 2.64 8.19
CA VAL A 165 -17.92 3.38 9.46
C VAL A 165 -16.53 3.35 10.09
N ALA A 166 -15.84 2.21 10.04
CA ALA A 166 -14.48 2.11 10.56
C ALA A 166 -13.49 2.99 9.78
N ILE A 167 -13.53 2.95 8.44
CA ILE A 167 -12.68 3.79 7.60
C ILE A 167 -12.97 5.28 7.85
N ILE A 168 -14.24 5.67 7.93
CA ILE A 168 -14.64 7.05 8.25
C ILE A 168 -14.10 7.47 9.61
N THR A 169 -14.24 6.61 10.63
CA THR A 169 -13.73 6.87 11.98
C THR A 169 -12.22 7.10 11.96
N TYR A 170 -11.46 6.25 11.25
CA TYR A 170 -10.03 6.44 11.08
C TYR A 170 -9.68 7.78 10.43
N CYS A 171 -10.36 8.13 9.33
CA CYS A 171 -10.14 9.40 8.64
C CYS A 171 -10.40 10.59 9.56
N LEU A 172 -11.48 10.57 10.34
CA LEU A 172 -11.79 11.61 11.31
C LEU A 172 -10.71 11.75 12.39
N VAL A 173 -10.25 10.64 12.97
CA VAL A 173 -9.16 10.64 13.95
C VAL A 173 -7.86 11.18 13.33
N ALA A 174 -7.56 10.78 12.10
CA ALA A 174 -6.38 11.27 11.37
C ALA A 174 -6.44 12.76 11.09
N ILE A 175 -7.62 13.31 10.74
CA ILE A 175 -7.85 14.74 10.56
C ILE A 175 -7.64 15.49 11.88
N VAL A 176 -8.26 15.02 12.96
CA VAL A 176 -8.11 15.62 14.30
C VAL A 176 -6.64 15.65 14.74
N GLN A 177 -5.93 14.53 14.58
CA GLN A 177 -4.50 14.44 14.90
C GLN A 177 -3.66 15.44 14.10
N HIS A 178 -3.94 15.56 12.80
CA HIS A 178 -3.22 16.45 11.89
C HIS A 178 -3.48 17.92 12.19
N ASP A 179 -4.75 18.33 12.25
CA ASP A 179 -5.15 19.73 12.38
C ASP A 179 -4.78 20.31 13.76
N MET A 180 -4.81 19.46 14.79
CA MET A 180 -4.41 19.83 16.14
C MET A 180 -2.91 19.64 16.41
N LYS A 181 -2.15 19.14 15.42
CA LYS A 181 -0.70 18.87 15.51
C LYS A 181 -0.32 18.07 16.77
N LEU A 182 -1.13 17.08 17.11
CA LEU A 182 -0.92 16.28 18.32
C LEU A 182 0.32 15.42 18.14
N LYS A 183 1.21 15.41 19.14
CA LYS A 183 2.38 14.52 19.18
C LYS A 183 2.05 13.07 19.58
N ARG A 184 0.77 12.79 19.82
CA ARG A 184 0.22 11.51 20.25
C ARG A 184 0.03 10.56 19.07
N SER A 185 0.02 9.26 19.34
CA SER A 185 -0.28 8.25 18.32
C SER A 185 -1.76 8.32 17.90
N THR A 186 -2.08 7.87 16.68
CA THR A 186 -3.48 7.82 16.20
C THR A 186 -4.36 6.95 17.10
N TYR A 187 -3.78 5.94 17.76
CA TYR A 187 -4.50 5.09 18.71
C TYR A 187 -4.86 5.84 20.00
N GLU A 188 -3.94 6.59 20.59
CA GLU A 188 -4.21 7.38 21.80
C GLU A 188 -5.31 8.42 21.55
N VAL A 189 -5.26 9.10 20.40
CA VAL A 189 -6.30 10.04 19.99
C VAL A 189 -7.65 9.32 19.88
N LEU A 190 -7.69 8.14 19.25
CA LEU A 190 -8.91 7.33 19.18
C LEU A 190 -9.42 6.91 20.56
N GLN A 191 -8.55 6.50 21.50
CA GLN A 191 -8.95 6.11 22.86
C GLN A 191 -9.59 7.26 23.62
N ILE A 192 -8.95 8.44 23.60
CA ILE A 192 -9.47 9.63 24.29
C ILE A 192 -10.84 10.02 23.75
N LEU A 193 -10.99 10.03 22.43
CA LEU A 193 -12.28 10.29 21.77
C LEU A 193 -13.31 9.21 22.12
N SER A 194 -12.91 7.94 22.20
CA SER A 194 -13.81 6.82 22.51
C SER A 194 -14.35 6.86 23.93
N ILE A 195 -13.55 7.33 24.90
CA ILE A 195 -13.97 7.48 26.31
C ILE A 195 -14.84 8.75 26.47
N SER A 196 -14.61 9.75 25.64
CA SER A 196 -15.20 11.09 25.77
C SER A 196 -16.32 11.35 24.75
N LEU A 197 -16.96 10.30 24.22
CA LEU A 197 -17.95 10.42 23.13
C LEU A 197 -19.14 11.33 23.44
N THR A 198 -19.52 11.43 24.72
CA THR A 198 -20.63 12.28 25.20
C THR A 198 -20.15 13.55 25.88
N ASP A 199 -18.83 13.76 25.97
CA ASP A 199 -18.23 14.93 26.57
C ASP A 199 -18.39 16.14 25.63
N LYS A 200 -18.74 17.29 26.22
CA LYS A 200 -18.89 18.57 25.50
C LYS A 200 -17.66 19.46 25.62
N THR A 201 -16.62 19.01 26.33
CA THR A 201 -15.34 19.70 26.46
C THR A 201 -14.73 19.94 25.08
N HIS A 202 -14.14 21.12 24.87
CA HIS A 202 -13.46 21.41 23.61
C HIS A 202 -12.32 20.42 23.38
N LEU A 203 -12.17 19.96 22.14
CA LEU A 203 -11.16 18.94 21.79
C LEU A 203 -9.74 19.32 22.24
N ARG A 204 -9.38 20.61 22.16
CA ARG A 204 -8.06 21.09 22.62
C ARG A 204 -7.84 20.79 24.09
N ASP A 205 -8.78 21.22 24.93
CA ASP A 205 -8.73 21.00 26.37
C ASP A 205 -8.79 19.50 26.72
N LEU A 206 -9.49 18.69 25.92
CA LEU A 206 -9.59 17.25 26.11
C LEU A 206 -8.24 16.54 25.92
N PHE A 207 -7.49 16.93 24.88
CA PHE A 207 -6.17 16.39 24.61
C PHE A 207 -5.08 16.98 25.52
N ASP A 208 -5.27 18.19 26.05
CA ASP A 208 -4.31 18.80 27.00
C ASP A 208 -4.44 18.22 28.42
N LYS A 209 -5.62 17.76 28.82
CA LYS A 209 -5.90 17.28 30.19
C LYS A 209 -5.46 15.85 30.51
N THR A 210 -5.21 15.02 29.51
CA THR A 210 -5.10 13.56 29.72
C THR A 210 -3.66 13.07 29.69
N ASN A 211 -3.06 12.83 30.86
CA ASN A 211 -1.88 11.97 31.03
C ASN A 211 -2.34 10.53 31.22
N PHE A 212 -2.27 9.70 30.19
CA PHE A 212 -2.30 8.25 30.38
C PHE A 212 -0.87 7.75 30.46
N ASN A 213 -0.46 7.32 31.66
CA ASN A 213 0.79 6.60 31.88
C ASN A 213 0.79 5.30 31.06
N ASP A 214 1.91 5.08 30.38
CA ASP A 214 2.45 3.82 29.87
C ASP A 214 1.47 2.80 29.26
N VAL A 215 1.34 2.86 27.94
CA VAL A 215 1.26 1.63 27.16
C VAL A 215 2.60 1.50 26.46
N LYS A 216 3.36 0.45 26.81
CA LYS A 216 4.50 0.00 26.02
C LYS A 216 4.03 -0.15 24.58
N ASP A 217 4.33 0.86 23.76
CA ASP A 217 4.40 0.69 22.33
C ASP A 217 5.36 -0.48 22.10
N LEU A 218 4.82 -1.63 21.69
CA LEU A 218 5.57 -2.62 20.94
C LEU A 218 5.88 -1.99 19.56
N ASN A 219 6.66 -0.90 19.59
CA ASN A 219 7.44 -0.35 18.50
C ASN A 219 8.83 -0.98 18.50
N GLU A 220 8.97 -2.22 18.98
CA GLU A 220 10.09 -3.05 18.54
C GLU A 220 9.75 -3.57 17.14
N PRO A 221 10.60 -3.34 16.13
CA PRO A 221 10.52 -4.08 14.89
C PRO A 221 10.87 -5.54 15.21
N LEU A 222 9.86 -6.33 15.57
CA LEU A 222 9.95 -7.78 15.58
C LEU A 222 9.99 -8.23 14.12
N ILE A 223 11.17 -8.12 13.49
CA ILE A 223 11.58 -9.02 12.41
C ILE A 223 11.64 -10.40 13.07
N PRO A 224 10.81 -11.34 12.61
CA PRO A 224 11.19 -12.17 11.47
C PRO A 224 10.10 -12.28 10.40
N GLY A 225 10.49 -12.10 9.14
CA GLY A 225 9.68 -12.39 7.96
C GLY A 225 9.14 -11.15 7.26
N LEU A 226 10.03 -10.40 6.58
CA LEU A 226 9.67 -9.19 5.83
C LEU A 226 8.72 -9.45 4.63
N PHE A 227 8.46 -10.72 4.28
CA PHE A 227 7.68 -11.10 3.09
C PHE A 227 7.00 -12.47 3.18
N ASP A 228 6.34 -12.78 4.30
CA ASP A 228 5.38 -13.90 4.32
C ASP A 228 4.07 -13.57 3.57
#